data_AF-A0A832PZG6-F1
#
_entry.id   AF-A0A832PZG6-F1
#
_cell.length_a   1.000
_cell.length_b   1.000
_cell.length_c   1.000
_cell.angle_alpha   90.00
_cell.angle_beta   90.00
_cell.angle_gamma   90.00
#
_symmetry.space_group_name_H-M   'P 1'
#
loop_
_entity.id
_entity.type
_entity.pdbx_description
1 polymer ?
#
loop_
_entity_poly.entity_id
_entity_poly.type
_entity_poly.pdbx_seq_one_letter_code
_entity_poly.pdbx_strand_id
1 'polypeptide(L)'
;MKQATKILVLAFLLSMSSGWALASEPESPFPYVEEQGQGLEAGQKQEQGQGAGLENDVRLVPVESAATRNVVNAPKPSSFKTGFSFGTYGRVGFSTDFKGAGGKSTNMVSHAPRLLEGSYAELDFGYGLALQDGFAVRVLATTAFFDEFFHFTGDAVQAIALRNLYAEAEGFTKTNLKLWVGSRMYRGDDIYLLDWWPMDSLNTLGGGLSWENNMFKAQIHAGVNRLKDGNSFRRISVPATFGADTITIMERQRMIASGKFTWFGHNLTENLSMKVSVYGEFHRLPDGKLRYSDDLDGYFQEFALKQDPTLAAHLPADLGGVVGTQVGFWGFGPYSHVNIFARFAWGLAAYGEWGVPWGISLERTSAGAKDFVLAASANWENRHFGIMAATFGRLFIDADENRYDLDDYWEGATVVRPAWFITDHFHLGAELSHQWKKPSGLGQDDTLLNPHIVQMSLLPSLSLNRGMYQRPQFRFVYTASWLNSDARAMFPRFDHRRDQKWQHYLGLQVEWWLNSASYP
;
A
#
# COMPACT_ATOMS: atom_id res chain seq x y z
N MET A 1 6.11 38.57 55.13
CA MET A 1 5.14 38.13 56.15
C MET A 1 3.92 39.05 56.11
N LYS A 2 2.75 38.46 55.83
CA LYS A 2 1.39 39.00 56.04
C LYS A 2 1.07 40.39 55.46
N GLN A 3 0.71 40.42 54.17
CA GLN A 3 -0.38 41.22 53.55
C GLN A 3 -0.18 41.39 52.02
N ALA A 4 0.03 40.29 51.28
CA ALA A 4 0.02 40.31 49.82
C ALA A 4 -0.41 38.94 49.23
N THR A 5 -1.44 38.32 49.82
CA THR A 5 -1.90 36.96 49.44
C THR A 5 -3.43 36.88 49.34
N LYS A 6 -4.12 37.99 49.07
CA LYS A 6 -5.59 37.98 48.90
C LYS A 6 -6.12 38.77 47.69
N ILE A 7 -5.28 39.16 46.73
CA ILE A 7 -5.69 39.79 45.46
C ILE A 7 -5.02 39.08 44.26
N LEU A 8 -4.90 37.75 44.31
CA LEU A 8 -4.37 36.96 43.18
C LEU A 8 -5.10 35.62 42.97
N VAL A 9 -6.33 35.49 43.48
CA VAL A 9 -7.19 34.29 43.31
C VAL A 9 -8.49 34.63 42.58
N LEU A 10 -8.75 35.90 42.24
CA LEU A 10 -9.96 36.32 41.52
C LEU A 10 -9.70 36.75 40.05
N ALA A 11 -8.45 36.70 39.59
CA ALA A 11 -8.08 37.02 38.19
C ALA A 11 -7.72 35.78 37.34
N PHE A 12 -7.82 34.58 37.91
CA PHE A 12 -7.52 33.31 37.23
C PHE A 12 -8.79 32.51 36.84
N LEU A 13 -9.98 33.08 37.08
CA LEU A 13 -11.28 32.42 36.88
C LEU A 13 -12.15 33.08 35.78
N LEU A 14 -11.57 33.96 34.94
CA LEU A 14 -12.33 34.74 33.95
C LEU A 14 -11.69 34.81 32.54
N SER A 15 -10.83 33.86 32.16
CA SER A 15 -10.32 33.78 30.77
C SER A 15 -10.28 32.38 30.15
N MET A 16 -11.16 31.47 30.57
CA MET A 16 -11.37 30.20 29.88
C MET A 16 -12.85 30.06 29.48
N SER A 17 -13.17 30.58 28.30
CA SER A 17 -14.43 30.32 27.61
C SER A 17 -14.26 30.49 26.10
N SER A 18 -13.88 29.41 25.41
CA SER A 18 -14.29 29.14 24.03
C SER A 18 -13.91 27.70 23.62
N GLY A 19 -14.89 26.80 23.77
CA GLY A 19 -15.26 25.78 22.78
C GLY A 19 -14.26 24.68 22.44
N TRP A 20 -14.17 23.66 23.31
CA TRP A 20 -13.80 22.30 22.90
C TRP A 20 -15.11 21.50 22.76
N ALA A 21 -15.41 21.04 21.55
CA ALA A 21 -16.51 20.11 21.30
C ALA A 21 -15.97 18.68 21.39
N LEU A 22 -16.51 17.93 22.35
CA LEU A 22 -16.25 16.54 22.65
C LEU A 22 -16.68 15.64 21.48
N ALA A 23 -15.75 14.81 20.99
CA ALA A 23 -16.07 13.57 20.30
C ALA A 23 -16.42 12.52 21.37
N SER A 24 -17.62 11.97 21.28
CA SER A 24 -18.10 10.89 22.15
C SER A 24 -17.40 9.58 21.82
N GLU A 25 -16.73 8.99 22.81
CA GLU A 25 -16.26 7.59 22.82
C GLU A 25 -17.46 6.62 22.86
N PRO A 26 -17.44 5.48 22.15
CA PRO A 26 -18.37 4.40 22.40
C PRO A 26 -17.89 3.52 23.55
N GLU A 27 -18.68 3.47 24.62
CA GLU A 27 -18.51 2.57 25.76
C GLU A 27 -18.54 1.09 25.32
N SER A 28 -17.60 0.28 25.82
CA SER A 28 -17.57 -1.16 25.61
C SER A 28 -18.59 -1.89 26.50
N PRO A 29 -19.36 -2.87 26.00
CA PRO A 29 -20.33 -3.59 26.81
C PRO A 29 -19.76 -4.94 27.27
N PHE A 30 -18.79 -4.98 28.19
CA PHE A 30 -18.44 -6.22 28.89
C PHE A 30 -18.00 -5.92 30.35
N PRO A 31 -18.64 -6.54 31.36
CA PRO A 31 -18.26 -6.34 32.75
C PRO A 31 -16.98 -7.12 33.09
N TYR A 32 -16.02 -6.41 33.68
CA TYR A 32 -14.88 -6.98 34.40
C TYR A 32 -15.40 -7.83 35.58
N VAL A 33 -14.95 -9.09 35.68
CA VAL A 33 -15.09 -9.91 36.89
C VAL A 33 -13.72 -9.99 37.55
N GLU A 34 -13.67 -9.48 38.77
CA GLU A 34 -12.55 -9.52 39.70
C GLU A 34 -12.62 -10.87 40.46
N GLU A 35 -11.65 -11.76 40.29
CA GLU A 35 -11.54 -12.97 41.13
C GLU A 35 -10.22 -12.98 41.90
N GLN A 36 -10.39 -13.02 43.22
CA GLN A 36 -9.37 -12.99 44.26
C GLN A 36 -8.55 -14.28 44.27
N GLY A 37 -7.26 -14.15 44.51
CA GLY A 37 -6.36 -15.29 44.68
C GLY A 37 -6.57 -16.06 45.98
N GLN A 38 -6.40 -17.38 45.90
CA GLN A 38 -5.88 -18.21 46.98
C GLN A 38 -4.89 -19.21 46.37
N GLY A 39 -3.67 -19.22 46.91
CA GLY A 39 -2.56 -20.03 46.44
C GLY A 39 -2.63 -21.50 46.88
N LEU A 40 -1.68 -22.29 46.39
CA LEU A 40 -1.02 -23.42 47.08
C LEU A 40 0.19 -23.90 46.26
N GLU A 41 1.10 -24.56 46.94
CA GLU A 41 2.53 -24.67 46.70
C GLU A 41 3.00 -25.79 45.75
N ALA A 42 4.23 -25.58 45.26
CA ALA A 42 5.37 -26.48 45.03
C ALA A 42 5.17 -27.99 44.74
N GLY A 43 5.86 -28.45 43.69
CA GLY A 43 6.20 -29.86 43.49
C GLY A 43 7.10 -30.11 42.28
N GLN A 44 8.42 -29.95 42.46
CA GLN A 44 9.41 -30.51 41.55
C GLN A 44 9.36 -32.05 41.58
N LYS A 45 9.54 -32.71 40.43
CA LYS A 45 10.29 -33.97 40.33
C LYS A 45 10.80 -34.21 38.90
N GLN A 46 12.12 -34.32 38.80
CA GLN A 46 12.86 -34.97 37.72
C GLN A 46 12.65 -36.49 37.81
N GLU A 47 12.66 -37.18 36.67
CA GLU A 47 13.18 -38.55 36.60
C GLU A 47 13.74 -38.85 35.20
N GLN A 48 14.98 -39.34 35.20
CA GLN A 48 15.74 -39.89 34.07
C GLN A 48 15.54 -41.42 34.00
N GLY A 49 15.67 -41.99 32.80
CA GLY A 49 15.92 -43.43 32.56
C GLY A 49 15.63 -43.79 31.09
N GLN A 50 16.62 -43.80 30.19
CA GLN A 50 17.47 -44.93 29.76
C GLN A 50 16.74 -46.14 29.14
N GLY A 51 17.06 -46.43 27.87
CA GLY A 51 17.43 -47.79 27.43
C GLY A 51 16.59 -48.49 26.34
N ALA A 52 17.31 -48.97 25.31
CA ALA A 52 16.98 -49.98 24.28
C ALA A 52 16.07 -49.53 23.11
N GLY A 53 16.43 -49.59 21.82
CA GLY A 53 17.43 -50.41 21.13
C GLY A 53 16.79 -51.65 20.52
N LEU A 54 16.22 -51.54 19.30
CA LEU A 54 15.90 -52.68 18.42
C LEU A 54 16.00 -52.26 16.95
N GLU A 55 17.10 -52.70 16.32
CA GLU A 55 17.22 -52.88 14.88
C GLU A 55 16.17 -53.88 14.39
N ASN A 56 15.61 -53.64 13.20
CA ASN A 56 15.02 -54.70 12.38
C ASN A 56 15.42 -54.48 10.93
N ASP A 57 16.49 -55.18 10.56
CA ASP A 57 16.87 -55.52 9.19
C ASP A 57 15.72 -56.31 8.53
N VAL A 58 15.16 -55.78 7.45
CA VAL A 58 14.40 -56.57 6.48
C VAL A 58 14.96 -56.30 5.09
N ARG A 59 15.82 -57.22 4.64
CA ARG A 59 16.18 -57.38 3.22
C ARG A 59 14.92 -57.73 2.43
N LEU A 60 14.52 -56.87 1.50
CA LEU A 60 13.55 -57.21 0.46
C LEU A 60 14.29 -57.45 -0.87
N VAL A 61 14.09 -58.66 -1.39
CA VAL A 61 14.54 -59.15 -2.69
C VAL A 61 13.81 -58.37 -3.80
N PRO A 62 14.43 -58.07 -4.96
CA PRO A 62 13.81 -57.22 -5.98
C PRO A 62 12.68 -57.98 -6.67
N VAL A 63 11.45 -57.50 -6.53
CA VAL A 63 10.36 -57.87 -7.42
C VAL A 63 10.44 -56.93 -8.61
N GLU A 64 10.92 -57.45 -9.75
CA GLU A 64 10.66 -56.86 -11.06
C GLU A 64 9.15 -56.77 -11.25
N SER A 65 8.59 -55.59 -10.97
CA SER A 65 7.20 -55.27 -11.24
C SER A 65 7.15 -54.37 -12.47
N ALA A 66 6.34 -54.80 -13.43
CA ALA A 66 6.08 -54.19 -14.73
C ALA A 66 5.46 -52.77 -14.60
N ALA A 67 6.24 -51.79 -14.16
CA ALA A 67 5.86 -50.40 -14.00
C ALA A 67 6.52 -49.49 -15.06
N THR A 68 6.44 -49.88 -16.33
CA THR A 68 6.88 -49.03 -17.47
C THR A 68 5.76 -48.70 -18.46
N ARG A 69 4.51 -48.84 -18.05
CA ARG A 69 3.35 -48.33 -18.81
C ARG A 69 2.38 -47.64 -17.87
N ASN A 70 2.58 -46.33 -17.66
CA ASN A 70 1.56 -45.30 -17.36
C ASN A 70 2.19 -44.01 -16.79
N VAL A 71 3.14 -43.39 -17.51
CA VAL A 71 3.69 -42.06 -17.11
C VAL A 71 3.16 -40.92 -17.99
N VAL A 72 2.16 -41.17 -18.84
CA VAL A 72 1.68 -40.15 -19.80
C VAL A 72 0.59 -39.22 -19.23
N ASN A 73 0.05 -39.47 -18.02
CA ASN A 73 -1.06 -38.68 -17.46
C ASN A 73 -0.92 -38.36 -15.95
N ALA A 74 0.30 -38.23 -15.42
CA ALA A 74 0.44 -37.73 -14.05
C ALA A 74 -0.08 -36.28 -13.98
N PRO A 75 -1.03 -35.94 -13.08
CA PRO A 75 -1.50 -34.57 -12.94
C PRO A 75 -0.32 -33.66 -12.60
N LYS A 76 -0.31 -32.47 -13.19
CA LYS A 76 0.76 -31.48 -12.96
C LYS A 76 0.82 -31.17 -11.46
N PRO A 77 2.01 -31.17 -10.83
CA PRO A 77 2.13 -30.79 -9.43
C PRO A 77 1.56 -29.39 -9.19
N SER A 78 0.80 -29.22 -8.11
CA SER A 78 0.25 -27.92 -7.73
C SER A 78 1.37 -26.90 -7.52
N SER A 79 1.10 -25.66 -7.93
CA SER A 79 1.93 -24.49 -7.64
C SER A 79 1.77 -23.98 -6.21
N PHE A 80 0.78 -24.48 -5.45
CA PHE A 80 0.57 -24.13 -4.06
C PHE A 80 1.42 -25.01 -3.13
N LYS A 81 1.97 -24.39 -2.08
CA LYS A 81 2.58 -25.15 -0.97
C LYS A 81 1.47 -25.82 -0.17
N THR A 82 1.53 -27.14 -0.01
CA THR A 82 0.61 -27.88 0.86
C THR A 82 0.96 -27.65 2.33
N GLY A 83 -0.06 -27.46 3.17
CA GLY A 83 0.08 -27.16 4.59
C GLY A 83 0.22 -25.66 4.88
N PHE A 84 0.68 -25.35 6.10
CA PHE A 84 0.86 -23.97 6.54
C PHE A 84 2.09 -23.32 5.88
N SER A 85 1.93 -22.07 5.45
CA SER A 85 3.01 -21.23 4.95
C SER A 85 3.00 -19.88 5.66
N PHE A 86 4.19 -19.38 5.98
CA PHE A 86 4.39 -18.06 6.56
C PHE A 86 5.26 -17.20 5.63
N GLY A 87 4.88 -15.94 5.51
CA GLY A 87 5.64 -14.91 4.84
C GLY A 87 5.62 -13.60 5.60
N THR A 88 6.57 -12.71 5.32
CA THR A 88 6.59 -11.37 5.90
C THR A 88 7.35 -10.41 5.01
N TYR A 89 6.90 -9.16 4.99
CA TYR A 89 7.61 -8.02 4.44
C TYR A 89 7.61 -6.91 5.49
N GLY A 90 8.64 -6.08 5.54
CA GLY A 90 8.58 -4.91 6.39
C GLY A 90 9.82 -4.05 6.35
N ARG A 91 9.66 -2.86 6.92
CA ARG A 91 10.70 -1.89 7.23
C ARG A 91 10.44 -1.31 8.61
N VAL A 92 11.47 -1.23 9.43
CA VAL A 92 11.39 -0.60 10.74
C VAL A 92 12.66 0.20 10.96
N GLY A 93 12.53 1.38 11.52
CA GLY A 93 13.70 2.18 11.83
C GLY A 93 13.45 3.29 12.81
N PHE A 94 14.57 3.81 13.30
CA PHE A 94 14.64 5.06 14.05
C PHE A 94 15.18 6.15 13.13
N SER A 95 14.73 7.39 13.31
CA SER A 95 15.27 8.55 12.61
C SER A 95 15.32 9.81 13.46
N THR A 96 16.18 10.76 13.09
CA THR A 96 16.27 12.10 13.69
C THR A 96 16.59 13.16 12.65
N ASP A 97 16.15 14.40 12.91
CA ASP A 97 16.51 15.61 12.17
C ASP A 97 17.66 16.42 12.80
N PHE A 98 18.28 15.90 13.86
CA PHE A 98 19.29 16.56 14.70
C PHE A 98 18.81 17.79 15.49
N LYS A 99 17.51 18.09 15.46
CA LYS A 99 16.87 19.23 16.15
C LYS A 99 15.87 18.79 17.22
N GLY A 100 15.84 17.48 17.51
CA GLY A 100 15.00 16.89 18.55
C GLY A 100 13.69 16.30 18.03
N ALA A 101 13.46 16.30 16.72
CA ALA A 101 12.33 15.59 16.11
C ALA A 101 12.80 14.33 15.35
N GLY A 102 11.83 13.48 14.98
CA GLY A 102 12.04 12.41 14.03
C GLY A 102 12.44 12.96 12.66
N GLY A 103 13.25 12.21 11.91
CA GLY A 103 13.65 12.58 10.56
C GLY A 103 12.43 12.61 9.64
N LYS A 104 12.09 13.78 9.11
CA LYS A 104 10.92 13.98 8.24
C LYS A 104 11.28 13.78 6.77
N SER A 105 10.38 13.16 6.02
CA SER A 105 10.48 13.14 4.57
C SER A 105 10.31 14.55 3.99
N THR A 106 11.13 14.88 3.00
CA THR A 106 11.02 16.12 2.21
C THR A 106 10.33 15.88 0.88
N ASN A 107 9.62 14.76 0.72
CA ASN A 107 9.00 14.38 -0.55
C ASN A 107 7.80 15.30 -0.88
N MET A 108 7.61 15.63 -2.16
CA MET A 108 6.56 16.56 -2.61
C MET A 108 5.75 16.10 -3.82
N VAL A 109 6.09 14.95 -4.41
CA VAL A 109 5.43 14.37 -5.58
C VAL A 109 4.69 13.09 -5.20
N SER A 110 3.74 12.64 -6.02
CA SER A 110 2.91 11.47 -5.70
C SER A 110 3.69 10.17 -5.46
N HIS A 111 4.80 9.97 -6.19
CA HIS A 111 5.63 8.76 -6.12
C HIS A 111 7.10 9.14 -5.91
N ALA A 112 7.41 9.61 -4.71
CA ALA A 112 8.72 10.11 -4.37
C ALA A 112 9.70 8.98 -3.97
N PRO A 113 11.01 9.28 -3.86
CA PRO A 113 12.02 8.30 -3.45
C PRO A 113 11.69 7.71 -2.07
N ARG A 114 11.74 6.39 -1.98
CA ARG A 114 11.24 5.62 -0.83
C ARG A 114 12.15 5.59 0.39
N LEU A 115 13.39 6.07 0.27
CA LEU A 115 14.43 5.81 1.26
C LEU A 115 14.10 6.37 2.66
N LEU A 116 13.26 7.41 2.71
CA LEU A 116 12.83 8.09 3.93
C LEU A 116 11.42 7.68 4.39
N GLU A 117 10.88 6.57 3.88
CA GLU A 117 9.57 6.09 4.29
C GLU A 117 9.55 5.63 5.75
N GLY A 118 8.39 5.81 6.38
CA GLY A 118 8.10 5.37 7.75
C GLY A 118 8.05 3.86 7.91
N SER A 119 7.93 3.40 9.15
CA SER A 119 7.87 1.96 9.44
C SER A 119 6.59 1.32 8.91
N TYR A 120 6.69 0.07 8.49
CA TYR A 120 5.59 -0.72 7.94
C TYR A 120 5.90 -2.21 8.04
N ALA A 121 4.93 -3.07 8.31
CA ALA A 121 5.12 -4.51 8.23
C ALA A 121 3.88 -5.24 7.74
N GLU A 122 4.08 -6.35 7.06
CA GLU A 122 3.07 -7.32 6.63
C GLU A 122 3.45 -8.71 7.15
N LEU A 123 2.45 -9.43 7.65
CA LEU A 123 2.53 -10.85 7.99
C LEU A 123 1.55 -11.62 7.12
N ASP A 124 2.07 -12.61 6.40
CA ASP A 124 1.34 -13.47 5.48
C ASP A 124 1.15 -14.85 6.10
N PHE A 125 -0.10 -15.30 6.17
CA PHE A 125 -0.49 -16.62 6.63
C PHE A 125 -1.22 -17.34 5.50
N GLY A 126 -0.66 -18.45 5.04
CA GLY A 126 -1.25 -19.28 3.99
C GLY A 126 -1.50 -20.69 4.47
N TYR A 127 -2.55 -21.33 3.93
CA TYR A 127 -2.76 -22.76 4.09
C TYR A 127 -3.21 -23.37 2.77
N GLY A 128 -2.41 -24.29 2.23
CA GLY A 128 -2.69 -24.97 0.96
C GLY A 128 -3.10 -26.43 1.13
N LEU A 129 -4.01 -26.87 0.27
CA LEU A 129 -4.46 -28.25 0.13
C LEU A 129 -4.35 -28.64 -1.34
N ALA A 130 -3.66 -29.74 -1.63
CA ALA A 130 -3.56 -30.31 -2.97
C ALA A 130 -4.03 -31.77 -2.95
N LEU A 131 -4.94 -32.10 -3.84
CA LEU A 131 -5.48 -33.45 -4.03
C LEU A 131 -4.65 -34.22 -5.06
N GLN A 132 -4.76 -35.54 -5.05
CA GLN A 132 -4.01 -36.42 -5.96
C GLN A 132 -4.43 -36.27 -7.43
N ASP A 133 -5.65 -35.80 -7.70
CA ASP A 133 -6.17 -35.55 -9.04
C ASP A 133 -5.68 -34.21 -9.64
N GLY A 134 -4.89 -33.45 -8.88
CA GLY A 134 -4.30 -32.17 -9.29
C GLY A 134 -5.12 -30.95 -8.86
N PHE A 135 -6.34 -31.11 -8.34
CA PHE A 135 -7.10 -29.99 -7.79
C PHE A 135 -6.43 -29.46 -6.52
N ALA A 136 -6.23 -28.15 -6.44
CA ALA A 136 -5.60 -27.53 -5.28
C ALA A 136 -6.27 -26.20 -4.91
N VAL A 137 -6.27 -25.91 -3.61
CA VAL A 137 -6.82 -24.69 -3.03
C VAL A 137 -5.83 -24.13 -2.01
N ARG A 138 -5.69 -22.81 -1.96
CA ARG A 138 -5.04 -22.11 -0.86
C ARG A 138 -5.94 -21.01 -0.30
N VAL A 139 -5.85 -20.79 1.01
CA VAL A 139 -6.35 -19.57 1.67
C VAL A 139 -5.15 -18.72 2.08
N LEU A 140 -5.22 -17.42 1.88
CA LEU A 140 -4.19 -16.46 2.29
C LEU A 140 -4.81 -15.31 3.07
N ALA A 141 -4.20 -14.97 4.20
CA ALA A 141 -4.46 -13.77 4.98
C ALA A 141 -3.17 -12.93 5.10
N THR A 142 -3.27 -11.61 4.88
CA THR A 142 -2.17 -10.65 5.08
C THR A 142 -2.61 -9.57 6.04
N THR A 143 -1.97 -9.49 7.20
CA THR A 143 -2.16 -8.39 8.17
C THR A 143 -1.04 -7.38 8.04
N ALA A 144 -1.39 -6.10 7.87
CA ALA A 144 -0.45 -4.98 7.81
C ALA A 144 -0.49 -4.14 9.08
N PHE A 145 0.69 -3.68 9.48
CA PHE A 145 0.94 -2.79 10.61
C PHE A 145 1.53 -1.50 10.06
N PHE A 146 0.85 -0.38 10.30
CA PHE A 146 1.31 0.95 9.89
C PHE A 146 2.29 1.53 10.92
N ASP A 147 2.92 2.65 10.58
CA ASP A 147 3.92 3.33 11.42
C ASP A 147 3.35 3.77 12.79
N GLU A 148 4.19 4.39 13.61
CA GLU A 148 3.89 4.78 14.99
C GLU A 148 3.71 3.57 15.93
N PHE A 149 4.63 2.61 15.83
CA PHE A 149 4.64 1.45 16.72
C PHE A 149 4.66 1.86 18.19
N PHE A 150 4.02 1.03 19.02
CA PHE A 150 3.93 1.19 20.48
C PHE A 150 5.20 1.70 21.17
N HIS A 151 6.39 1.22 20.79
CA HIS A 151 7.65 1.63 21.41
C HIS A 151 8.05 3.10 21.14
N PHE A 152 7.41 3.76 20.17
CA PHE A 152 7.61 5.17 19.88
C PHE A 152 6.57 6.06 20.57
N THR A 153 5.29 5.67 20.54
CA THR A 153 4.17 6.51 21.03
C THR A 153 3.68 6.14 22.43
N GLY A 154 3.87 4.89 22.86
CA GLY A 154 3.21 4.30 24.02
C GLY A 154 1.72 3.99 23.81
N ASP A 155 1.18 4.26 22.60
CA ASP A 155 -0.21 3.96 22.27
C ASP A 155 -0.38 2.48 21.94
N ALA A 156 -1.18 1.78 22.73
CA ALA A 156 -1.47 0.37 22.51
C ALA A 156 -2.42 0.13 21.33
N VAL A 157 -3.11 1.18 20.85
CA VAL A 157 -4.01 1.12 19.69
C VAL A 157 -3.19 1.33 18.42
N GLN A 158 -2.74 0.23 17.83
CA GLN A 158 -2.06 0.26 16.54
C GLN A 158 -3.06 0.30 15.38
N ALA A 159 -2.77 1.11 14.36
CA ALA A 159 -3.45 0.97 13.07
C ALA A 159 -3.04 -0.36 12.41
N ILE A 160 -4.00 -1.28 12.30
CA ILE A 160 -3.84 -2.60 11.68
C ILE A 160 -4.84 -2.74 10.54
N ALA A 161 -4.41 -3.27 9.40
CA ALA A 161 -5.31 -3.60 8.28
C ALA A 161 -5.20 -5.07 7.86
N LEU A 162 -6.34 -5.71 7.62
CA LEU A 162 -6.40 -6.98 6.90
C LEU A 162 -6.41 -6.68 5.40
N ARG A 163 -5.25 -6.82 4.76
CA ARG A 163 -4.98 -6.38 3.37
C ARG A 163 -5.33 -7.45 2.34
N ASN A 164 -5.09 -8.71 2.68
CA ASN A 164 -5.57 -9.87 1.91
C ASN A 164 -6.37 -10.77 2.83
N LEU A 165 -7.48 -11.29 2.31
CA LEU A 165 -8.20 -12.43 2.83
C LEU A 165 -8.96 -13.06 1.65
N TYR A 166 -8.35 -14.05 1.00
CA TYR A 166 -8.94 -14.68 -0.17
C TYR A 166 -8.59 -16.17 -0.26
N ALA A 167 -9.40 -16.90 -1.01
CA ALA A 167 -9.11 -18.26 -1.45
C ALA A 167 -8.76 -18.27 -2.94
N GLU A 168 -7.83 -19.13 -3.33
CA GLU A 168 -7.44 -19.35 -4.72
C GLU A 168 -7.40 -20.84 -5.02
N ALA A 169 -7.94 -21.23 -6.16
CA ALA A 169 -8.02 -22.60 -6.63
C ALA A 169 -7.33 -22.76 -7.99
N GLU A 170 -6.75 -23.93 -8.23
CA GLU A 170 -6.18 -24.35 -9.52
C GLU A 170 -6.41 -25.84 -9.76
N GLY A 171 -6.12 -26.33 -10.96
CA GLY A 171 -6.22 -27.76 -11.29
C GLY A 171 -7.64 -28.30 -11.46
N PHE A 172 -8.65 -27.43 -11.49
CA PHE A 172 -10.04 -27.78 -11.81
C PHE A 172 -10.32 -27.86 -13.33
N THR A 173 -9.32 -27.55 -14.16
CA THR A 173 -9.34 -27.75 -15.61
C THR A 173 -8.04 -28.41 -16.06
N LYS A 174 -7.98 -28.88 -17.31
CA LYS A 174 -6.73 -29.36 -17.93
C LYS A 174 -5.76 -28.22 -18.31
N THR A 175 -6.13 -26.96 -18.07
CA THR A 175 -5.33 -25.78 -18.38
C THR A 175 -4.72 -25.23 -17.08
N ASN A 176 -3.75 -24.31 -17.19
CA ASN A 176 -3.21 -23.62 -16.01
C ASN A 176 -4.14 -22.48 -15.52
N LEU A 177 -5.44 -22.73 -15.49
CA LEU A 177 -6.41 -21.75 -15.04
C LEU A 177 -6.42 -21.71 -13.51
N LYS A 178 -6.38 -20.50 -12.95
CA LYS A 178 -6.56 -20.22 -11.53
C LYS A 178 -7.74 -19.30 -11.33
N LEU A 179 -8.47 -19.51 -10.25
CA LEU A 179 -9.60 -18.70 -9.80
C LEU A 179 -9.32 -18.21 -8.40
N TRP A 180 -9.61 -16.96 -8.10
CA TRP A 180 -9.60 -16.45 -6.73
C TRP A 180 -10.87 -15.68 -6.40
N VAL A 181 -11.25 -15.70 -5.12
CA VAL A 181 -12.37 -14.93 -4.55
C VAL A 181 -11.99 -14.45 -3.15
N GLY A 182 -12.22 -13.16 -2.87
CA GLY A 182 -12.01 -12.55 -1.54
C GLY A 182 -11.52 -11.11 -1.62
N SER A 183 -10.94 -10.63 -0.51
CA SER A 183 -10.23 -9.35 -0.45
C SER A 183 -8.79 -9.58 -0.91
N ARG A 184 -8.35 -8.89 -1.97
CA ARG A 184 -7.02 -9.11 -2.55
C ARG A 184 -6.40 -7.81 -3.03
N MET A 185 -5.10 -7.69 -2.73
CA MET A 185 -4.17 -6.81 -3.43
C MET A 185 -3.85 -7.41 -4.80
N TYR A 186 -4.49 -6.90 -5.84
CA TYR A 186 -4.30 -7.32 -7.22
C TYR A 186 -3.30 -6.38 -7.90
N ARG A 187 -2.06 -6.85 -8.02
CA ARG A 187 -0.90 -6.03 -8.41
C ARG A 187 -0.03 -6.70 -9.48
N GLY A 188 0.60 -5.90 -10.31
CA GLY A 188 1.68 -6.31 -11.21
C GLY A 188 3.06 -5.94 -10.70
N ASP A 189 3.94 -5.52 -11.61
CA ASP A 189 5.31 -5.13 -11.26
C ASP A 189 5.34 -3.73 -10.63
N ASP A 190 6.20 -3.57 -9.61
CA ASP A 190 6.45 -2.30 -8.95
C ASP A 190 7.72 -1.62 -9.48
N ILE A 191 7.85 -0.34 -9.11
CA ILE A 191 9.11 0.39 -9.19
C ILE A 191 9.67 0.47 -7.77
N TYR A 192 10.57 -0.47 -7.46
CA TYR A 192 11.11 -0.63 -6.12
C TYR A 192 11.62 0.67 -5.48
N LEU A 193 12.33 1.56 -6.20
CA LEU A 193 12.88 2.80 -5.61
C LEU A 193 11.82 3.89 -5.35
N LEU A 194 10.62 3.77 -5.92
CA LEU A 194 9.51 4.72 -5.75
C LEU A 194 8.32 4.11 -4.98
N ASP A 195 8.46 2.85 -4.51
CA ASP A 195 7.46 2.07 -3.74
C ASP A 195 6.03 2.11 -4.33
N TRP A 196 5.93 2.01 -5.67
CA TRP A 196 4.66 2.16 -6.39
C TRP A 196 4.52 1.21 -7.57
N TRP A 197 3.29 0.82 -7.87
CA TRP A 197 2.87 -0.05 -8.98
C TRP A 197 2.26 0.79 -10.11
N PRO A 198 2.98 1.02 -11.23
CA PRO A 198 2.57 2.02 -12.20
C PRO A 198 1.36 1.67 -13.07
N MET A 199 1.06 0.38 -13.23
CA MET A 199 0.09 -0.08 -14.22
C MET A 199 -1.18 -0.63 -13.56
N ASP A 200 -1.04 -1.69 -12.76
CA ASP A 200 -2.14 -2.41 -12.14
C ASP A 200 -1.92 -2.50 -10.63
N SER A 201 -2.66 -1.68 -9.88
CA SER A 201 -2.61 -1.61 -8.42
C SER A 201 -4.03 -1.48 -7.87
N LEU A 202 -4.71 -2.61 -7.70
CA LEU A 202 -6.09 -2.64 -7.27
C LEU A 202 -6.24 -3.41 -5.95
N ASN A 203 -6.67 -2.73 -4.91
CA ASN A 203 -7.12 -3.37 -3.68
C ASN A 203 -8.66 -3.48 -3.74
N THR A 204 -9.20 -4.71 -3.84
CA THR A 204 -10.66 -4.90 -4.01
C THR A 204 -11.19 -6.10 -3.25
N LEU A 205 -12.49 -6.07 -2.94
CA LEU A 205 -13.27 -7.26 -2.60
C LEU A 205 -13.93 -7.78 -3.87
N GLY A 206 -13.58 -9.00 -4.30
CA GLY A 206 -14.08 -9.53 -5.56
C GLY A 206 -13.52 -10.89 -5.93
N GLY A 207 -13.27 -11.09 -7.21
CA GLY A 207 -12.67 -12.31 -7.72
C GLY A 207 -12.02 -12.12 -9.09
N GLY A 208 -11.27 -13.11 -9.52
CA GLY A 208 -10.60 -13.05 -10.81
C GLY A 208 -10.11 -14.40 -11.29
N LEU A 209 -9.82 -14.43 -12.58
CA LEU A 209 -9.26 -15.59 -13.28
C LEU A 209 -7.89 -15.23 -13.82
N SER A 210 -6.95 -16.16 -13.74
CA SER A 210 -5.66 -16.05 -14.42
C SER A 210 -5.32 -17.34 -15.13
N TRP A 211 -4.78 -17.22 -16.33
CA TRP A 211 -4.25 -18.34 -17.09
C TRP A 211 -2.86 -17.97 -17.61
N GLU A 212 -1.94 -18.92 -17.57
CA GLU A 212 -0.58 -18.71 -18.07
C GLU A 212 0.00 -19.96 -18.74
N ASN A 213 0.88 -19.74 -19.72
CA ASN A 213 1.77 -20.73 -20.30
C ASN A 213 3.16 -20.10 -20.52
N ASN A 214 4.04 -20.81 -21.23
CA ASN A 214 5.41 -20.34 -21.45
C ASN A 214 5.54 -19.04 -22.27
N MET A 215 4.51 -18.62 -23.00
CA MET A 215 4.55 -17.44 -23.87
C MET A 215 3.55 -16.36 -23.48
N PHE A 216 2.48 -16.71 -22.77
CA PHE A 216 1.35 -15.84 -22.56
C PHE A 216 0.82 -15.94 -21.13
N LYS A 217 0.36 -14.81 -20.60
CA LYS A 217 -0.42 -14.72 -19.36
C LYS A 217 -1.61 -13.80 -19.58
N ALA A 218 -2.80 -14.30 -19.28
CA ALA A 218 -4.05 -13.55 -19.33
C ALA A 218 -4.66 -13.50 -17.93
N GLN A 219 -5.11 -12.34 -17.50
CA GLN A 219 -5.73 -12.15 -16.20
C GLN A 219 -6.95 -11.25 -16.35
N ILE A 220 -8.05 -11.60 -15.70
CA ILE A 220 -9.25 -10.77 -15.60
C ILE A 220 -9.72 -10.73 -14.15
N HIS A 221 -10.28 -9.60 -13.76
CA HIS A 221 -10.70 -9.35 -12.38
C HIS A 221 -11.93 -8.47 -12.37
N ALA A 222 -12.82 -8.71 -11.41
CA ALA A 222 -13.89 -7.80 -11.06
C ALA A 222 -14.04 -7.73 -9.54
N GLY A 223 -14.29 -6.54 -9.03
CA GLY A 223 -14.48 -6.32 -7.60
C GLY A 223 -15.19 -5.01 -7.29
N VAL A 224 -15.42 -4.79 -6.01
CA VAL A 224 -16.07 -3.59 -5.50
C VAL A 224 -15.22 -2.92 -4.43
N ASN A 225 -15.35 -1.60 -4.38
CA ASN A 225 -14.87 -0.73 -3.33
C ASN A 225 -16.00 0.17 -2.84
N ARG A 226 -15.82 0.75 -1.65
CA ARG A 226 -16.70 1.79 -1.12
C ARG A 226 -15.89 3.06 -0.88
N LEU A 227 -16.33 4.17 -1.48
CA LEU A 227 -15.75 5.47 -1.22
C LEU A 227 -16.20 5.98 0.15
N LYS A 228 -15.27 6.54 0.92
CA LYS A 228 -15.52 6.98 2.31
C LYS A 228 -15.90 8.46 2.35
N ASP A 229 -17.03 8.79 1.75
CA ASP A 229 -17.58 10.15 1.73
C ASP A 229 -19.11 10.14 1.88
N GLY A 230 -19.68 11.26 2.33
CA GLY A 230 -21.11 11.40 2.57
C GLY A 230 -21.98 11.31 1.31
N ASN A 231 -21.40 11.44 0.11
CA ASN A 231 -22.09 11.29 -1.17
C ASN A 231 -22.00 9.86 -1.72
N SER A 232 -21.26 8.95 -1.08
CA SER A 232 -21.18 7.54 -1.48
C SER A 232 -21.74 6.59 -0.43
N PHE A 233 -21.69 6.96 0.85
CA PHE A 233 -22.14 6.12 1.93
C PHE A 233 -22.77 6.92 3.06
N ARG A 234 -24.00 6.55 3.45
CA ARG A 234 -24.68 7.15 4.60
C ARG A 234 -25.39 6.11 5.45
N ARG A 235 -25.20 6.28 6.74
CA ARG A 235 -25.96 5.61 7.80
C ARG A 235 -26.65 6.66 8.65
N ILE A 236 -27.79 6.31 9.21
CA ILE A 236 -28.48 7.10 10.22
C ILE A 236 -28.70 6.24 11.46
N SER A 237 -28.66 6.89 12.62
CA SER A 237 -28.98 6.27 13.89
C SER A 237 -30.51 6.16 14.01
N VAL A 238 -31.02 4.99 14.37
CA VAL A 238 -32.44 4.74 14.60
C VAL A 238 -32.64 4.17 16.00
N PRO A 239 -33.77 4.45 16.67
CA PRO A 239 -34.08 3.83 17.94
C PRO A 239 -34.11 2.30 17.82
N ALA A 240 -33.54 1.61 18.80
CA ALA A 240 -33.58 0.16 18.93
C ALA A 240 -34.18 -0.25 20.28
N THR A 241 -34.53 -1.52 20.45
CA THR A 241 -35.06 -2.05 21.73
C THR A 241 -34.13 -1.73 22.90
N PHE A 242 -32.82 -1.66 22.66
CA PHE A 242 -31.82 -1.14 23.59
C PHE A 242 -30.88 -0.17 22.87
N GLY A 243 -30.88 1.10 23.26
CA GLY A 243 -30.00 2.12 22.68
C GLY A 243 -30.40 2.55 21.27
N ALA A 244 -29.41 2.67 20.39
CA ALA A 244 -29.61 3.03 18.99
C ALA A 244 -28.95 1.99 18.08
N ASP A 245 -29.63 1.68 16.96
CA ASP A 245 -29.08 0.91 15.86
C ASP A 245 -28.72 1.84 14.70
N THR A 246 -27.97 1.37 13.71
CA THR A 246 -27.63 2.15 12.52
C THR A 246 -28.15 1.47 11.27
N ILE A 247 -28.94 2.19 10.47
CA ILE A 247 -29.39 1.70 9.17
C ILE A 247 -28.66 2.42 8.04
N THR A 248 -28.25 1.66 7.03
CA THR A 248 -27.67 2.22 5.80
C THR A 248 -28.80 2.72 4.91
N ILE A 249 -28.80 4.03 4.64
CA ILE A 249 -29.81 4.68 3.78
C ILE A 249 -29.29 4.95 2.36
N MET A 250 -27.98 4.93 2.17
CA MET A 250 -27.35 5.05 0.86
C MET A 250 -26.01 4.32 0.86
N GLU A 251 -25.80 3.48 -0.15
CA GLU A 251 -24.51 2.86 -0.43
C GLU A 251 -24.31 2.76 -1.95
N ARG A 252 -23.37 3.55 -2.47
CA ARG A 252 -22.96 3.53 -3.86
C ARG A 252 -21.66 2.74 -3.95
N GLN A 253 -21.77 1.46 -4.25
CA GLN A 253 -20.60 0.60 -4.42
C GLN A 253 -19.91 0.91 -5.75
N ARG A 254 -18.62 1.25 -5.69
CA ARG A 254 -17.79 1.43 -6.89
C ARG A 254 -17.42 0.05 -7.42
N MET A 255 -17.86 -0.23 -8.64
CA MET A 255 -17.47 -1.43 -9.37
C MET A 255 -16.19 -1.17 -10.16
N ILE A 256 -15.30 -2.16 -10.14
CA ILE A 256 -14.03 -2.15 -10.84
C ILE A 256 -13.92 -3.46 -11.61
N ALA A 257 -13.61 -3.38 -12.90
CA ALA A 257 -13.26 -4.54 -13.71
C ALA A 257 -11.94 -4.27 -14.43
N SER A 258 -11.06 -5.26 -14.52
CA SER A 258 -9.77 -5.12 -15.18
C SER A 258 -9.39 -6.37 -15.98
N GLY A 259 -8.53 -6.16 -16.98
CA GLY A 259 -7.97 -7.20 -17.82
C GLY A 259 -6.51 -6.90 -18.15
N LYS A 260 -5.65 -7.91 -18.06
CA LYS A 260 -4.23 -7.84 -18.44
C LYS A 260 -3.86 -9.01 -19.35
N PHE A 261 -3.16 -8.71 -20.43
CA PHE A 261 -2.55 -9.71 -21.29
C PHE A 261 -1.05 -9.45 -21.38
N THR A 262 -0.23 -10.47 -21.16
CA THR A 262 1.23 -10.39 -21.23
C THR A 262 1.76 -11.43 -22.20
N TRP A 263 2.65 -11.01 -23.08
CA TRP A 263 3.47 -11.87 -23.92
C TRP A 263 4.89 -11.92 -23.36
N PHE A 264 5.51 -13.10 -23.41
CA PHE A 264 6.90 -13.35 -23.02
C PHE A 264 7.69 -13.88 -24.22
N GLY A 265 8.75 -13.14 -24.58
CA GLY A 265 9.78 -13.55 -25.53
C GLY A 265 11.01 -14.01 -24.76
N HIS A 266 11.14 -15.31 -24.54
CA HIS A 266 12.30 -15.88 -23.87
C HIS A 266 13.46 -16.10 -24.85
N ASN A 267 14.67 -15.73 -24.44
CA ASN A 267 15.91 -15.95 -25.21
C ASN A 267 15.81 -15.43 -26.65
N LEU A 268 15.35 -14.19 -26.84
CA LEU A 268 15.30 -13.53 -28.15
C LEU A 268 16.69 -13.48 -28.80
N THR A 269 17.72 -13.25 -27.97
CA THR A 269 19.13 -13.48 -28.28
C THR A 269 19.82 -14.11 -27.06
N GLU A 270 21.10 -14.46 -27.19
CA GLU A 270 21.91 -14.88 -26.03
C GLU A 270 21.82 -13.79 -24.94
N ASN A 271 21.39 -14.17 -23.74
CA ASN A 271 21.24 -13.28 -22.59
C ASN A 271 20.23 -12.12 -22.78
N LEU A 272 19.18 -12.28 -23.60
CA LEU A 272 18.12 -11.27 -23.67
C LEU A 272 16.73 -11.91 -23.79
N SER A 273 15.85 -11.54 -22.87
CA SER A 273 14.43 -11.86 -22.88
C SER A 273 13.60 -10.58 -22.73
N MET A 274 12.35 -10.64 -23.18
CA MET A 274 11.44 -9.49 -23.21
C MET A 274 10.03 -9.89 -22.77
N LYS A 275 9.29 -8.94 -22.20
CA LYS A 275 7.85 -9.03 -21.95
C LYS A 275 7.15 -7.79 -22.46
N VAL A 276 5.93 -7.98 -22.92
CA VAL A 276 5.00 -6.90 -23.25
C VAL A 276 3.69 -7.19 -22.57
N SER A 277 3.23 -6.26 -21.73
CA SER A 277 1.92 -6.34 -21.09
C SER A 277 1.03 -5.21 -21.58
N VAL A 278 -0.23 -5.52 -21.87
CA VAL A 278 -1.30 -4.54 -22.12
C VAL A 278 -2.38 -4.71 -21.04
N TYR A 279 -2.88 -3.58 -20.56
CA TYR A 279 -3.78 -3.49 -19.41
C TYR A 279 -4.96 -2.57 -19.72
N GLY A 280 -6.14 -2.97 -19.25
CA GLY A 280 -7.36 -2.17 -19.29
C GLY A 280 -8.13 -2.28 -17.97
N GLU A 281 -8.71 -1.17 -17.53
CA GLU A 281 -9.50 -1.07 -16.31
C GLU A 281 -10.75 -0.22 -16.57
N PHE A 282 -11.85 -0.55 -15.91
CA PHE A 282 -13.12 0.17 -16.00
C PHE A 282 -13.71 0.36 -14.60
N HIS A 283 -14.04 1.60 -14.27
CA HIS A 283 -14.62 2.01 -13.00
C HIS A 283 -16.04 2.54 -13.21
N ARG A 284 -16.97 2.14 -12.34
CA ARG A 284 -18.34 2.66 -12.32
C ARG A 284 -18.80 2.91 -10.89
N LEU A 285 -19.33 4.10 -10.65
CA LEU A 285 -20.09 4.45 -9.46
C LEU A 285 -21.55 4.66 -9.89
N PRO A 286 -22.53 3.93 -9.33
CA PRO A 286 -23.94 4.10 -9.69
C PRO A 286 -24.46 5.48 -9.24
N ASP A 287 -25.60 5.90 -9.77
CA ASP A 287 -26.31 7.08 -9.26
C ASP A 287 -26.77 6.86 -7.81
N GLY A 288 -27.13 7.95 -7.14
CA GLY A 288 -27.66 7.94 -5.79
C GLY A 288 -28.58 9.11 -5.52
N LYS A 289 -29.22 9.08 -4.36
CA LYS A 289 -30.08 10.16 -3.88
C LYS A 289 -29.66 10.53 -2.48
N LEU A 290 -29.23 11.78 -2.32
CA LEU A 290 -28.93 12.34 -1.02
C LEU A 290 -30.19 13.03 -0.49
N ARG A 291 -30.86 12.40 0.47
CA ARG A 291 -31.89 13.08 1.27
C ARG A 291 -31.20 13.99 2.28
N TYR A 292 -31.80 15.14 2.59
CA TYR A 292 -31.30 16.02 3.65
C TYR A 292 -31.11 15.24 4.96
N SER A 293 -30.03 15.54 5.68
CA SER A 293 -29.74 14.94 6.97
C SER A 293 -30.46 15.68 8.09
N ASP A 294 -30.62 15.00 9.22
CA ASP A 294 -31.09 15.56 10.48
C ASP A 294 -30.19 16.73 10.95
N ASP A 295 -28.94 16.82 10.48
CA ASP A 295 -28.02 17.94 10.79
C ASP A 295 -28.50 19.29 10.24
N LEU A 296 -29.36 19.26 9.21
CA LEU A 296 -30.01 20.46 8.67
C LEU A 296 -31.33 20.77 9.38
N ASP A 297 -31.80 19.92 10.29
CA ASP A 297 -33.04 20.18 11.03
C ASP A 297 -32.95 21.49 11.80
N GLY A 298 -31.77 21.84 12.34
CA GLY A 298 -31.53 23.14 12.96
C GLY A 298 -31.77 24.31 12.00
N TYR A 299 -31.32 24.20 10.75
CA TYR A 299 -31.55 25.19 9.70
C TYR A 299 -33.04 25.25 9.29
N PHE A 300 -33.68 24.11 9.09
CA PHE A 300 -35.11 24.06 8.77
C PHE A 300 -35.97 24.64 9.92
N GLN A 301 -35.59 24.39 11.17
CA GLN A 301 -36.23 24.97 12.36
C GLN A 301 -35.99 26.48 12.49
N GLU A 302 -34.75 26.94 12.34
CA GLU A 302 -34.37 28.36 12.42
C GLU A 302 -35.16 29.22 11.43
N PHE A 303 -35.32 28.72 10.19
CA PHE A 303 -36.01 29.46 9.12
C PHE A 303 -37.48 29.05 8.95
N ALA A 304 -38.04 28.25 9.86
CA ALA A 304 -39.41 27.72 9.79
C ALA A 304 -39.75 27.06 8.43
N LEU A 305 -38.75 26.47 7.79
CA LEU A 305 -38.90 25.77 6.52
C LEU A 305 -39.41 24.35 6.79
N LYS A 306 -40.45 23.94 6.07
CA LYS A 306 -40.89 22.53 6.11
C LYS A 306 -39.87 21.69 5.35
N GLN A 307 -39.26 20.72 6.02
CA GLN A 307 -38.49 19.70 5.35
C GLN A 307 -39.45 18.88 4.47
N ASP A 308 -39.20 18.86 3.16
CA ASP A 308 -39.93 18.00 2.24
C ASP A 308 -39.20 16.65 2.16
N PRO A 309 -39.75 15.56 2.71
CA PRO A 309 -39.10 14.24 2.70
C PRO A 309 -38.97 13.65 1.30
N THR A 310 -39.63 14.25 0.29
CA THR A 310 -39.51 13.87 -1.11
C THR A 310 -38.34 14.55 -1.81
N LEU A 311 -37.80 15.65 -1.25
CA LEU A 311 -36.70 16.40 -1.85
C LEU A 311 -35.37 15.70 -1.55
N ALA A 312 -34.79 15.12 -2.59
CA ALA A 312 -33.48 14.49 -2.55
C ALA A 312 -32.58 15.11 -3.62
N ALA A 313 -31.36 15.48 -3.23
CA ALA A 313 -30.34 15.88 -4.17
C ALA A 313 -29.90 14.64 -4.97
N HIS A 314 -29.97 14.74 -6.30
CA HIS A 314 -29.48 13.70 -7.17
C HIS A 314 -27.95 13.66 -7.14
N LEU A 315 -27.40 12.46 -6.96
CA LEU A 315 -25.98 12.18 -7.07
C LEU A 315 -25.78 11.42 -8.38
N PRO A 316 -25.11 12.01 -9.38
CA PRO A 316 -24.99 11.40 -10.69
C PRO A 316 -24.15 10.12 -10.64
N ALA A 317 -24.45 9.19 -11.54
CA ALA A 317 -23.53 8.09 -11.83
C ALA A 317 -22.20 8.62 -12.38
N ASP A 318 -21.12 7.92 -12.11
CA ASP A 318 -19.79 8.30 -12.55
C ASP A 318 -19.02 7.11 -13.15
N LEU A 319 -18.14 7.41 -14.11
CA LEU A 319 -17.47 6.42 -14.94
C LEU A 319 -16.02 6.83 -15.19
N GLY A 320 -15.16 5.85 -15.38
CA GLY A 320 -13.78 6.08 -15.77
C GLY A 320 -13.11 4.82 -16.25
N GLY A 321 -11.91 4.96 -16.80
CA GLY A 321 -11.13 3.81 -17.21
C GLY A 321 -9.65 4.10 -17.22
N VAL A 322 -8.88 3.02 -17.40
CA VAL A 322 -7.43 3.04 -17.55
C VAL A 322 -7.06 2.21 -18.76
N VAL A 323 -6.08 2.68 -19.51
CA VAL A 323 -5.31 1.86 -20.44
C VAL A 323 -3.83 1.97 -20.07
N GLY A 324 -3.11 0.85 -20.14
CA GLY A 324 -1.70 0.84 -19.81
C GLY A 324 -0.92 -0.20 -20.59
N THR A 325 0.37 0.07 -20.76
CA THR A 325 1.31 -0.85 -21.40
C THR A 325 2.60 -0.88 -20.59
N GLN A 326 3.18 -2.07 -20.48
CA GLN A 326 4.51 -2.27 -19.94
C GLN A 326 5.37 -3.01 -20.96
N VAL A 327 6.62 -2.57 -21.10
CA VAL A 327 7.67 -3.30 -21.80
C VAL A 327 8.79 -3.58 -20.82
N GLY A 328 9.20 -4.84 -20.70
CA GLY A 328 10.28 -5.27 -19.81
C GLY A 328 11.34 -6.05 -20.56
N PHE A 329 12.60 -5.85 -20.20
CA PHE A 329 13.76 -6.61 -20.68
C PHE A 329 14.51 -7.21 -19.49
N TRP A 330 15.02 -8.43 -19.63
CA TRP A 330 15.86 -9.08 -18.61
C TRP A 330 16.81 -10.10 -19.25
N GLY A 331 17.69 -10.69 -18.43
CA GLY A 331 18.59 -11.77 -18.83
C GLY A 331 20.00 -11.33 -19.24
N PHE A 332 20.22 -10.02 -19.40
CA PHE A 332 21.52 -9.43 -19.79
C PHE A 332 22.51 -9.28 -18.63
N GLY A 333 22.19 -9.88 -17.47
CA GLY A 333 23.00 -9.91 -16.27
C GLY A 333 22.22 -10.53 -15.10
N PRO A 334 22.89 -10.93 -14.00
CA PRO A 334 22.23 -11.39 -12.79
C PRO A 334 21.27 -10.32 -12.28
N TYR A 335 20.03 -10.72 -11.97
CA TYR A 335 18.97 -9.84 -11.42
C TYR A 335 18.73 -8.55 -12.22
N SER A 336 19.18 -8.51 -13.48
CA SER A 336 19.22 -7.30 -14.28
C SER A 336 17.93 -7.17 -15.09
N HIS A 337 17.36 -5.98 -15.08
CA HIS A 337 16.14 -5.68 -15.82
C HIS A 337 16.02 -4.21 -16.19
N VAL A 338 15.18 -3.94 -17.18
CA VAL A 338 14.63 -2.62 -17.48
C VAL A 338 13.13 -2.79 -17.68
N ASN A 339 12.30 -2.04 -16.97
CA ASN A 339 10.86 -1.95 -17.21
C ASN A 339 10.49 -0.51 -17.59
N ILE A 340 9.63 -0.37 -18.58
CA ILE A 340 9.07 0.91 -19.03
C ILE A 340 7.55 0.77 -19.00
N PHE A 341 6.88 1.77 -18.44
CA PHE A 341 5.44 1.81 -18.24
C PHE A 341 4.87 3.06 -18.89
N ALA A 342 3.72 2.92 -19.52
CA ALA A 342 2.87 4.02 -19.94
C ALA A 342 1.45 3.74 -19.47
N ARG A 343 0.82 4.70 -18.81
CA ARG A 343 -0.55 4.58 -18.29
C ARG A 343 -1.32 5.86 -18.58
N PHE A 344 -2.55 5.71 -19.04
CA PHE A 344 -3.51 6.80 -19.19
C PHE A 344 -4.82 6.41 -18.53
N ALA A 345 -5.29 7.24 -17.61
CA ALA A 345 -6.57 7.09 -16.93
C ALA A 345 -7.43 8.33 -17.14
N TRP A 346 -8.74 8.13 -17.11
CA TRP A 346 -9.72 9.21 -17.27
C TRP A 346 -10.94 8.99 -16.38
N GLY A 347 -11.65 10.08 -16.12
CA GLY A 347 -12.86 10.07 -15.31
C GLY A 347 -12.59 9.54 -13.91
N LEU A 348 -13.49 8.70 -13.43
CA LEU A 348 -13.45 8.17 -12.07
C LEU A 348 -12.15 7.41 -11.78
N ALA A 349 -11.52 6.81 -12.78
CA ALA A 349 -10.29 6.03 -12.62
C ALA A 349 -9.02 6.88 -12.52
N ALA A 350 -9.07 8.19 -12.87
CA ALA A 350 -7.93 9.10 -12.69
C ALA A 350 -7.52 9.24 -11.21
N TYR A 351 -8.46 9.05 -10.28
CA TYR A 351 -8.24 9.18 -8.84
C TYR A 351 -7.79 7.87 -8.14
N GLY A 352 -7.58 6.77 -8.87
CA GLY A 352 -7.26 5.46 -8.28
C GLY A 352 -8.48 4.78 -7.63
N GLU A 353 -8.32 3.57 -7.07
CA GLU A 353 -9.41 2.67 -6.68
C GLU A 353 -10.17 3.08 -5.40
N TRP A 354 -9.51 3.83 -4.51
CA TRP A 354 -10.09 4.37 -3.28
C TRP A 354 -10.22 5.90 -3.26
N GLY A 355 -9.67 6.59 -4.26
CA GLY A 355 -9.75 8.05 -4.33
C GLY A 355 -11.19 8.52 -4.46
N VAL A 356 -11.59 9.43 -3.57
CA VAL A 356 -12.81 10.21 -3.69
C VAL A 356 -12.50 11.35 -4.67
N PRO A 357 -13.21 11.48 -5.80
CA PRO A 357 -13.00 12.59 -6.72
C PRO A 357 -13.16 13.94 -6.04
N TRP A 358 -12.19 14.82 -6.26
CA TRP A 358 -12.19 16.24 -5.94
C TRP A 358 -12.05 17.01 -7.27
N GLY A 359 -12.22 18.34 -7.28
CA GLY A 359 -12.17 19.11 -8.54
C GLY A 359 -13.12 18.53 -9.60
N ILE A 360 -14.39 18.34 -9.21
CA ILE A 360 -15.40 17.68 -10.07
C ILE A 360 -16.10 18.68 -10.99
N SER A 361 -16.61 18.21 -12.11
CA SER A 361 -17.33 19.03 -13.10
C SER A 361 -18.60 19.68 -12.51
N LEU A 362 -19.17 20.66 -13.21
CA LEU A 362 -20.44 21.29 -12.83
C LEU A 362 -21.61 20.29 -12.71
N GLU A 363 -21.54 19.18 -13.44
CA GLU A 363 -22.48 18.07 -13.37
C GLU A 363 -22.25 17.17 -12.14
N ARG A 364 -21.27 17.47 -11.29
CA ARG A 364 -20.86 16.72 -10.11
C ARG A 364 -20.31 15.32 -10.43
N THR A 365 -19.55 15.22 -11.50
CA THR A 365 -18.89 13.99 -11.93
C THR A 365 -17.39 14.22 -12.12
N SER A 366 -16.62 13.15 -12.15
CA SER A 366 -15.21 13.21 -12.54
C SER A 366 -15.01 13.30 -14.07
N ALA A 367 -16.07 13.53 -14.85
CA ALA A 367 -15.98 13.67 -16.30
C ALA A 367 -15.11 14.88 -16.67
N GLY A 368 -13.95 14.61 -17.27
CA GLY A 368 -12.94 15.63 -17.60
C GLY A 368 -11.58 15.32 -16.99
N ALA A 369 -11.55 14.62 -15.85
CA ALA A 369 -10.32 14.26 -15.17
C ALA A 369 -9.47 13.31 -16.01
N LYS A 370 -8.15 13.51 -15.98
CA LYS A 370 -7.14 12.77 -16.73
C LYS A 370 -5.89 12.58 -15.89
N ASP A 371 -5.30 11.41 -16.00
CA ASP A 371 -4.05 11.06 -15.35
C ASP A 371 -3.16 10.31 -16.34
N PHE A 372 -2.06 10.92 -16.74
CA PHE A 372 -1.10 10.33 -17.67
C PHE A 372 0.23 10.12 -16.97
N VAL A 373 0.74 8.90 -17.00
CA VAL A 373 2.02 8.54 -16.38
C VAL A 373 2.92 7.82 -17.37
N LEU A 374 4.17 8.26 -17.42
CA LEU A 374 5.29 7.49 -17.97
C LEU A 374 6.25 7.18 -16.83
N ALA A 375 6.69 5.93 -16.73
CA ALA A 375 7.62 5.53 -15.69
C ALA A 375 8.60 4.48 -16.19
N ALA A 376 9.75 4.37 -15.54
CA ALA A 376 10.72 3.32 -15.82
C ALA A 376 11.48 2.91 -14.56
N SER A 377 11.88 1.65 -14.52
CA SER A 377 12.79 1.09 -13.52
C SER A 377 13.88 0.27 -14.19
N ALA A 378 15.06 0.25 -13.58
CA ALA A 378 16.16 -0.57 -14.04
C ALA A 378 16.99 -1.07 -12.86
N ASN A 379 17.55 -2.27 -13.02
CA ASN A 379 18.61 -2.78 -12.19
C ASN A 379 19.68 -3.42 -13.08
N TRP A 380 20.93 -3.20 -12.70
CA TRP A 380 22.05 -3.98 -13.21
C TRP A 380 23.05 -4.21 -12.09
N GLU A 381 23.56 -5.41 -11.99
CA GLU A 381 24.57 -5.74 -10.99
C GLU A 381 25.53 -6.83 -11.46
N ASN A 382 26.71 -6.81 -10.85
CA ASN A 382 27.72 -7.84 -10.96
C ASN A 382 28.24 -8.19 -9.56
N ARG A 383 29.31 -8.99 -9.48
CA ARG A 383 29.87 -9.44 -8.20
C ARG A 383 30.36 -8.31 -7.29
N HIS A 384 30.69 -7.13 -7.80
CA HIS A 384 31.28 -6.05 -6.99
C HIS A 384 30.39 -4.81 -6.95
N PHE A 385 29.54 -4.59 -7.94
CA PHE A 385 28.81 -3.34 -8.07
C PHE A 385 27.39 -3.58 -8.54
N GLY A 386 26.46 -2.77 -8.03
CA GLY A 386 25.08 -2.70 -8.50
C GLY A 386 24.62 -1.28 -8.70
N ILE A 387 23.70 -1.07 -9.63
CA ILE A 387 23.02 0.19 -9.85
C ILE A 387 21.54 -0.08 -10.09
N MET A 388 20.71 0.56 -9.27
CA MET A 388 19.27 0.67 -9.50
C MET A 388 18.94 2.09 -9.94
N ALA A 389 17.99 2.21 -10.85
CA ALA A 389 17.47 3.51 -11.28
C ALA A 389 15.96 3.45 -11.43
N ALA A 390 15.29 4.57 -11.18
CA ALA A 390 13.87 4.73 -11.39
C ALA A 390 13.56 6.16 -11.84
N THR A 391 12.52 6.32 -12.64
CA THR A 391 11.99 7.64 -12.99
C THR A 391 10.50 7.56 -13.26
N PHE A 392 9.78 8.63 -12.98
CA PHE A 392 8.42 8.82 -13.47
C PHE A 392 8.16 10.28 -13.81
N GLY A 393 7.24 10.49 -14.75
CA GLY A 393 6.64 11.77 -15.07
C GLY A 393 5.12 11.59 -15.16
N ARG A 394 4.38 12.51 -14.55
CA ARG A 394 2.92 12.46 -14.43
C ARG A 394 2.31 13.81 -14.78
N LEU A 395 1.25 13.77 -15.58
CA LEU A 395 0.32 14.87 -15.77
C LEU A 395 -1.01 14.47 -15.12
N PHE A 396 -1.45 15.29 -14.18
CA PHE A 396 -2.79 15.17 -13.60
C PHE A 396 -3.59 16.41 -13.94
N ILE A 397 -4.82 16.18 -14.38
CA ILE A 397 -5.82 17.20 -14.67
C ILE A 397 -7.11 16.74 -14.01
N ASP A 398 -7.75 17.57 -13.21
CA ASP A 398 -9.04 17.24 -12.60
C ASP A 398 -10.22 17.53 -13.56
N ALA A 399 -11.44 17.35 -13.06
CA ALA A 399 -12.65 17.47 -13.87
C ALA A 399 -13.30 18.86 -13.85
N ASP A 400 -12.78 19.82 -13.07
CA ASP A 400 -13.40 21.13 -13.00
C ASP A 400 -13.04 22.00 -14.21
N GLU A 401 -13.63 23.20 -14.28
CA GLU A 401 -13.41 24.13 -15.39
C GLU A 401 -12.14 24.97 -15.23
N ASN A 402 -11.60 25.09 -14.02
CA ASN A 402 -10.49 25.95 -13.69
C ASN A 402 -9.16 25.25 -14.02
N ARG A 403 -8.55 25.60 -15.15
CA ARG A 403 -7.27 25.00 -15.57
C ARG A 403 -6.02 25.66 -14.98
N TYR A 404 -6.20 26.64 -14.10
CA TYR A 404 -5.11 27.49 -13.59
C TYR A 404 -5.06 27.50 -12.05
N ASP A 405 -5.12 26.32 -11.45
CA ASP A 405 -4.98 26.04 -10.02
C ASP A 405 -3.87 25.02 -9.72
N LEU A 406 -3.71 24.73 -8.43
CA LEU A 406 -2.56 23.98 -7.92
C LEU A 406 -2.70 22.47 -8.08
N ASP A 407 -3.89 22.02 -8.43
CA ASP A 407 -4.34 20.65 -8.47
C ASP A 407 -4.44 20.08 -9.90
N ASP A 408 -4.37 20.94 -10.91
CA ASP A 408 -3.84 20.62 -12.24
C ASP A 408 -2.30 20.78 -12.26
N TYR A 409 -1.54 19.71 -12.56
CA TYR A 409 -0.07 19.76 -12.48
C TYR A 409 0.67 18.73 -13.33
N TRP A 410 1.92 19.07 -13.65
CA TRP A 410 2.96 18.10 -13.97
C TRP A 410 3.81 17.80 -12.74
N GLU A 411 4.25 16.56 -12.58
CA GLU A 411 5.24 16.19 -11.58
C GLU A 411 6.13 15.04 -12.06
N GLY A 412 7.25 14.83 -11.36
CA GLY A 412 8.10 13.69 -11.61
C GLY A 412 9.23 13.55 -10.60
N ALA A 413 9.84 12.37 -10.63
CA ALA A 413 11.05 12.09 -9.88
C ALA A 413 12.00 11.20 -10.68
N THR A 414 13.28 11.32 -10.39
CA THR A 414 14.33 10.42 -10.87
C THR A 414 15.22 10.03 -9.69
N VAL A 415 15.56 8.75 -9.58
CA VAL A 415 16.36 8.18 -8.51
C VAL A 415 17.41 7.27 -9.11
N VAL A 416 18.65 7.39 -8.63
CA VAL A 416 19.75 6.48 -8.96
C VAL A 416 20.43 6.05 -7.66
N ARG A 417 20.53 4.74 -7.46
CA ARG A 417 21.13 4.12 -6.28
C ARG A 417 22.26 3.18 -6.70
N PRO A 418 23.52 3.64 -6.74
CA PRO A 418 24.67 2.75 -6.86
C PRO A 418 25.02 2.09 -5.51
N ALA A 419 25.63 0.90 -5.57
CA ALA A 419 26.21 0.23 -4.41
C ALA A 419 27.50 -0.52 -4.77
N TRP A 420 28.48 -0.45 -3.87
CA TRP A 420 29.69 -1.26 -3.89
C TRP A 420 29.57 -2.41 -2.88
N PHE A 421 29.61 -3.65 -3.36
CA PHE A 421 29.64 -4.86 -2.56
C PHE A 421 31.07 -5.15 -2.05
N ILE A 422 31.48 -4.41 -1.02
CA ILE A 422 32.83 -4.49 -0.43
C ILE A 422 33.13 -5.92 0.04
N THR A 423 32.17 -6.56 0.72
CA THR A 423 32.20 -7.99 1.04
C THR A 423 30.87 -8.62 0.62
N ASP A 424 30.68 -9.92 0.89
CA ASP A 424 29.36 -10.54 0.67
C ASP A 424 28.29 -9.92 1.58
N HIS A 425 28.65 -9.45 2.77
CA HIS A 425 27.70 -8.96 3.76
C HIS A 425 27.69 -7.44 3.92
N PHE A 426 28.82 -6.76 3.71
CA PHE A 426 28.94 -5.32 3.88
C PHE A 426 28.96 -4.60 2.54
N HIS A 427 27.98 -3.72 2.33
CA HIS A 427 27.83 -2.93 1.11
C HIS A 427 27.85 -1.44 1.43
N LEU A 428 28.47 -0.65 0.57
CA LEU A 428 28.43 0.80 0.65
C LEU A 428 27.57 1.33 -0.51
N GLY A 429 26.36 1.78 -0.17
CA GLY A 429 25.44 2.40 -1.12
C GLY A 429 25.46 3.92 -1.06
N ALA A 430 24.98 4.54 -2.14
CA ALA A 430 24.57 5.93 -2.16
C ALA A 430 23.25 6.05 -2.94
N GLU A 431 22.50 7.13 -2.73
CA GLU A 431 21.32 7.45 -3.54
C GLU A 431 21.31 8.93 -3.89
N LEU A 432 21.09 9.24 -5.16
CA LEU A 432 20.81 10.58 -5.63
C LEU A 432 19.39 10.59 -6.20
N SER A 433 18.56 11.52 -5.71
CA SER A 433 17.22 11.73 -6.24
C SER A 433 16.97 13.19 -6.60
N HIS A 434 16.13 13.39 -7.61
CA HIS A 434 15.59 14.69 -8.01
C HIS A 434 14.09 14.57 -8.14
N GLN A 435 13.37 15.48 -7.49
CA GLN A 435 11.91 15.62 -7.57
C GLN A 435 11.59 16.99 -8.15
N TRP A 436 10.54 17.07 -8.96
CA TRP A 436 10.04 18.32 -9.52
C TRP A 436 8.51 18.27 -9.63
N LYS A 437 7.89 19.43 -9.43
CA LYS A 437 6.44 19.62 -9.64
C LYS A 437 6.22 20.97 -10.28
N LYS A 438 5.22 21.07 -11.16
CA LYS A 438 4.84 22.29 -11.86
C LYS A 438 3.32 22.36 -11.89
N PRO A 439 2.70 22.95 -10.86
CA PRO A 439 1.28 23.27 -10.84
C PRO A 439 0.93 24.33 -11.89
N SER A 440 -0.32 24.34 -12.34
CA SER A 440 -0.82 25.28 -13.35
C SER A 440 -1.18 26.65 -12.76
N GLY A 441 -1.51 26.69 -11.47
CA GLY A 441 -1.93 27.88 -10.73
C GLY A 441 -0.84 28.55 -9.90
N LEU A 442 -1.25 29.65 -9.25
CA LEU A 442 -0.38 30.43 -8.37
C LEU A 442 -0.28 29.81 -6.98
N GLY A 443 0.93 29.84 -6.43
CA GLY A 443 1.18 29.43 -5.04
C GLY A 443 0.63 30.43 -4.02
N GLN A 444 0.84 30.12 -2.74
CA GLN A 444 0.41 30.98 -1.62
C GLN A 444 0.97 32.41 -1.68
N ASP A 445 2.07 32.63 -2.41
CA ASP A 445 2.75 33.93 -2.51
C ASP A 445 2.52 34.61 -3.87
N ASP A 446 1.42 34.25 -4.57
CA ASP A 446 1.00 34.79 -5.87
C ASP A 446 2.03 34.61 -7.00
N THR A 447 2.90 33.61 -6.86
CA THR A 447 3.93 33.27 -7.85
C THR A 447 3.63 31.92 -8.50
N LEU A 448 3.96 31.80 -9.79
CA LEU A 448 4.05 30.49 -10.44
C LEU A 448 5.13 29.65 -9.77
N LEU A 449 4.78 28.43 -9.39
CA LEU A 449 5.65 27.54 -8.64
C LEU A 449 6.40 26.60 -9.59
N ASN A 450 7.71 26.48 -9.42
CA ASN A 450 8.52 25.42 -10.02
C ASN A 450 9.39 24.73 -8.97
N PRO A 451 8.76 24.04 -7.99
CA PRO A 451 9.47 23.40 -6.89
C PRO A 451 10.38 22.27 -7.35
N HIS A 452 11.59 22.26 -6.78
CA HIS A 452 12.62 21.24 -7.00
C HIS A 452 13.25 20.81 -5.70
N ILE A 453 13.46 19.50 -5.55
CA ILE A 453 14.14 18.90 -4.41
C ILE A 453 15.21 17.95 -4.93
N VAL A 454 16.42 18.04 -4.38
CA VAL A 454 17.52 17.11 -4.64
C VAL A 454 17.90 16.46 -3.33
N GLN A 455 17.88 15.13 -3.25
CA GLN A 455 18.31 14.39 -2.07
C GLN A 455 19.56 13.60 -2.38
N MET A 456 20.54 13.67 -1.48
CA MET A 456 21.78 12.91 -1.57
C MET A 456 21.93 12.08 -0.31
N SER A 457 22.10 10.77 -0.49
CA SER A 457 22.09 9.83 0.62
C SER A 457 23.29 8.90 0.61
N LEU A 458 23.72 8.51 1.80
CA LEU A 458 24.78 7.55 2.07
C LEU A 458 24.23 6.36 2.85
N LEU A 459 24.53 5.15 2.39
CA LEU A 459 23.83 3.92 2.75
C LEU A 459 24.79 2.75 3.07
N PRO A 460 25.65 2.85 4.10
CA PRO A 460 26.36 1.67 4.59
C PRO A 460 25.34 0.64 5.07
N SER A 461 25.46 -0.60 4.60
CA SER A 461 24.47 -1.64 4.88
C SER A 461 25.08 -3.01 5.10
N LEU A 462 24.37 -3.83 5.87
CA LEU A 462 24.63 -5.24 6.10
C LEU A 462 23.51 -6.07 5.48
N SER A 463 23.88 -7.12 4.75
CA SER A 463 22.94 -8.03 4.07
C SER A 463 23.42 -9.48 4.14
N LEU A 464 22.53 -10.42 3.81
CA LEU A 464 22.87 -11.85 3.80
C LEU A 464 23.85 -12.23 2.70
N ASN A 465 23.83 -11.51 1.57
CA ASN A 465 24.70 -11.74 0.42
C ASN A 465 24.78 -10.46 -0.42
N ARG A 466 25.57 -10.49 -1.50
CA ARG A 466 25.62 -9.43 -2.52
C ARG A 466 24.31 -9.35 -3.29
N GLY A 467 23.96 -8.13 -3.70
CA GLY A 467 22.83 -7.88 -4.58
C GLY A 467 21.98 -6.69 -4.13
N MET A 468 21.44 -5.96 -5.11
CA MET A 468 20.63 -4.76 -4.90
C MET A 468 19.28 -5.07 -4.22
N TYR A 469 18.73 -6.24 -4.55
CA TYR A 469 17.49 -6.79 -3.98
C TYR A 469 17.72 -7.75 -2.82
N GLN A 470 18.94 -7.93 -2.31
CA GLN A 470 19.16 -8.89 -1.23
C GLN A 470 18.59 -8.36 0.08
N ARG A 471 17.76 -9.18 0.73
CA ARG A 471 17.19 -8.91 2.06
C ARG A 471 17.31 -10.12 3.00
N PRO A 472 17.19 -9.94 4.33
CA PRO A 472 17.09 -8.67 5.06
C PRO A 472 18.31 -7.77 4.89
N GLN A 473 18.11 -6.45 4.99
CA GLN A 473 19.17 -5.45 4.93
C GLN A 473 19.07 -4.49 6.11
N PHE A 474 20.12 -4.40 6.91
CA PHE A 474 20.29 -3.37 7.94
C PHE A 474 21.04 -2.21 7.32
N ARG A 475 20.53 -0.98 7.47
CA ARG A 475 21.11 0.20 6.82
C ARG A 475 21.22 1.36 7.80
N PHE A 476 22.39 1.97 7.80
CA PHE A 476 22.53 3.36 8.22
C PHE A 476 22.18 4.24 7.04
N VAL A 477 21.43 5.31 7.29
CA VAL A 477 20.97 6.24 6.26
C VAL A 477 21.28 7.65 6.74
N TYR A 478 22.08 8.38 5.97
CA TYR A 478 22.17 9.83 6.10
C TYR A 478 21.73 10.44 4.78
N THR A 479 20.80 11.39 4.83
CA THR A 479 20.31 12.12 3.65
C THR A 479 20.37 13.62 3.89
N ALA A 480 20.95 14.34 2.92
CA ALA A 480 20.88 15.79 2.82
C ALA A 480 19.95 16.17 1.66
N SER A 481 18.87 16.86 1.99
CA SER A 481 17.86 17.34 1.04
C SER A 481 18.03 18.83 0.79
N TRP A 482 18.30 19.19 -0.46
CA TRP A 482 18.29 20.57 -0.93
C TRP A 482 16.91 20.92 -1.51
N LEU A 483 16.35 22.05 -1.09
CA LEU A 483 15.06 22.56 -1.58
C LEU A 483 15.26 23.95 -2.20
N ASN A 484 14.75 24.17 -3.41
CA ASN A 484 14.71 25.53 -4.00
C ASN A 484 13.67 26.43 -3.28
N SER A 485 13.62 27.72 -3.64
CA SER A 485 12.65 28.67 -3.04
C SER A 485 11.22 28.18 -3.15
N ASP A 486 10.84 27.65 -4.30
CA ASP A 486 9.45 27.31 -4.61
C ASP A 486 9.03 26.02 -3.89
N ALA A 487 9.94 25.05 -3.75
CA ALA A 487 9.71 23.87 -2.92
C ALA A 487 9.53 24.24 -1.45
N ARG A 488 10.26 25.25 -0.97
CA ARG A 488 10.04 25.78 0.37
C ARG A 488 8.71 26.54 0.47
N ALA A 489 8.30 27.25 -0.57
CA ALA A 489 7.00 27.92 -0.64
C ALA A 489 5.80 26.95 -0.64
N MET A 490 6.02 25.64 -0.82
CA MET A 490 4.97 24.63 -0.64
C MET A 490 4.61 24.38 0.83
N PHE A 491 5.52 24.69 1.78
CA PHE A 491 5.19 24.60 3.20
C PHE A 491 4.25 25.75 3.62
N PRO A 492 3.49 25.62 4.73
CA PRO A 492 2.76 26.75 5.31
C PRO A 492 3.68 27.94 5.62
N ARG A 493 3.18 29.18 5.50
CA ARG A 493 3.97 30.41 5.75
C ARG A 493 4.63 30.48 7.14
N PHE A 494 4.03 29.87 8.14
CA PHE A 494 4.53 29.83 9.52
C PHE A 494 5.49 28.66 9.80
N ASP A 495 5.70 27.76 8.83
CA ASP A 495 6.54 26.58 9.04
C ASP A 495 8.02 26.94 8.89
N HIS A 496 8.79 26.69 9.94
CA HIS A 496 10.23 26.97 10.00
C HIS A 496 11.06 26.26 8.90
N ARG A 497 10.51 25.22 8.25
CA ARG A 497 11.14 24.55 7.10
C ARG A 497 11.22 25.47 5.87
N ARG A 498 10.39 26.51 5.79
CA ARG A 498 10.47 27.53 4.72
C ARG A 498 11.82 28.25 4.68
N ASP A 499 12.45 28.41 5.84
CA ASP A 499 13.75 29.10 5.96
C ASP A 499 14.94 28.17 5.72
N GLN A 500 14.68 26.86 5.60
CA GLN A 500 15.72 25.83 5.51
C GLN A 500 15.93 25.36 4.08
N LYS A 501 16.97 25.90 3.44
CA LYS A 501 17.45 25.43 2.12
C LYS A 501 17.94 23.98 2.16
N TRP A 502 18.47 23.55 3.29
CA TRP A 502 18.95 22.19 3.53
C TRP A 502 18.21 21.57 4.72
N GLN A 503 17.73 20.35 4.53
CA GLN A 503 17.16 19.52 5.57
C GLN A 503 17.93 18.22 5.66
N HIS A 504 18.09 17.70 6.87
CA HIS A 504 18.93 16.53 7.13
C HIS A 504 18.09 15.43 7.76
N TYR A 505 18.37 14.21 7.36
CA TYR A 505 17.81 12.99 7.91
C TYR A 505 18.95 12.07 8.30
N LEU A 506 18.87 11.51 9.50
CA LEU A 506 19.72 10.42 9.95
C LEU A 506 18.83 9.29 10.44
N GLY A 507 19.05 8.06 9.97
CA GLY A 507 18.29 6.91 10.39
C GLY A 507 19.09 5.62 10.47
N LEU A 508 18.62 4.73 11.33
CA LEU A 508 19.01 3.33 11.40
C LEU A 508 17.75 2.51 11.08
N GLN A 509 17.81 1.71 10.03
CA GLN A 509 16.65 0.99 9.53
C GLN A 509 17.01 -0.46 9.23
N VAL A 510 16.00 -1.33 9.27
CA VAL A 510 16.05 -2.67 8.69
C VAL A 510 14.89 -2.81 7.71
N GLU A 511 15.14 -3.45 6.58
CA GLU A 511 14.11 -3.83 5.60
C GLU A 511 14.24 -5.33 5.30
N TRP A 512 13.11 -6.01 5.13
CA TRP A 512 13.09 -7.43 4.82
C TRP A 512 11.89 -7.82 3.95
N TRP A 513 12.06 -8.91 3.22
CA TRP A 513 10.98 -9.74 2.69
C TRP A 513 11.42 -11.20 2.76
N LEU A 514 10.54 -12.06 3.25
CA LEU A 514 10.78 -13.48 3.45
C LEU A 514 9.49 -14.21 3.04
N ASN A 515 9.48 -14.93 1.92
CA ASN A 515 8.30 -15.66 1.42
C ASN A 515 6.99 -14.83 1.38
N SER A 516 7.08 -13.51 1.19
CA SER A 516 5.89 -12.65 1.25
C SER A 516 4.99 -12.86 0.03
N ALA A 517 3.68 -12.85 0.24
CA ALA A 517 2.71 -12.92 -0.84
C ALA A 517 2.57 -11.59 -1.61
N SER A 518 2.99 -10.47 -1.00
CA SER A 518 3.05 -9.15 -1.65
C SER A 518 4.23 -9.00 -2.61
N TYR A 519 5.28 -9.80 -2.40
CA TYR A 519 6.48 -9.89 -3.25
C TYR A 519 6.79 -11.37 -3.54
N PRO A 520 5.92 -12.05 -4.32
CA PRO A 520 5.94 -13.51 -4.50
C PRO A 520 7.08 -14.04 -5.36
#